data_AF-A0A822AZU4-F1
#
_entry.id   AF-A0A822AZU4-F1
#
_cell.length_a   1.000
_cell.length_b   1.000
_cell.length_c   1.000
_cell.angle_alpha   90.00
_cell.angle_beta   90.00
_cell.angle_gamma   90.00
#
_symmetry.space_group_name_H-M   'P 1'
#
loop_
_entity.id
_entity.type
_entity.pdbx_description
1 polymer ?
#
loop_
_entity_poly.entity_id
_entity_poly.type
_entity_poly.pdbx_seq_one_letter_code
_entity_poly.pdbx_strand_id
1 'polypeptide(L)'
;SHARTAISGALIQIEGILHPVRSVLSGAYWRLLLPGLYKVTVTASGYLPQTKYNVNVTNKNITNALRLDFDLQPGSVDVSISNQDTTSTNKIYDTLSDYSRKLMSSDSRDEILKILIEPTDKFQYHNYESMVNKLKELNQQYPNITSIYSIGKSVEKRDLWVIIISDQPL
;
A
#
# COMPACT_ATOMS: atom_id res chain seq x y z
N SER A 1 -23.07 22.27 -12.11
CA SER A 1 -22.34 21.07 -12.56
C SER A 1 -20.99 21.03 -11.86
N HIS A 2 -20.79 20.15 -10.88
CA HIS A 2 -19.50 20.04 -10.19
C HIS A 2 -18.62 19.03 -10.93
N ALA A 3 -17.54 19.50 -11.56
CA ALA A 3 -16.59 18.64 -12.24
C ALA A 3 -15.84 17.78 -11.21
N ARG A 4 -15.86 16.45 -11.37
CA ARG A 4 -15.00 15.55 -10.59
C ARG A 4 -13.55 15.83 -10.95
N THR A 5 -12.80 16.39 -10.01
CA THR A 5 -11.37 16.69 -10.19
C THR A 5 -10.55 15.49 -9.73
N ALA A 6 -9.57 15.09 -10.52
CA ALA A 6 -8.64 14.02 -10.16
C ALA A 6 -7.77 14.43 -8.97
N ILE A 7 -7.55 13.52 -8.02
CA ILE A 7 -6.73 13.76 -6.83
C ILE A 7 -5.46 12.91 -6.95
N SER A 8 -4.33 13.58 -7.19
CA SER A 8 -3.01 12.94 -7.25
C SER A 8 -2.39 12.77 -5.87
N GLY A 9 -1.58 11.72 -5.67
CA GLY A 9 -0.85 11.49 -4.43
C GLY A 9 -1.70 11.01 -3.26
N ALA A 10 -3.00 10.74 -3.47
CA ALA A 10 -3.87 10.15 -2.48
C ALA A 10 -3.31 8.80 -2.03
N LEU A 11 -3.32 8.53 -0.73
CA LEU A 11 -2.81 7.30 -0.13
C LEU A 11 -3.95 6.28 -0.02
N ILE A 12 -3.76 5.10 -0.61
CA ILE A 12 -4.69 3.98 -0.57
C ILE A 12 -4.11 2.93 0.37
N GLN A 13 -4.81 2.67 1.48
CA GLN A 13 -4.44 1.70 2.50
C GLN A 13 -5.48 0.58 2.58
N ILE A 14 -5.01 -0.65 2.73
CA ILE A 14 -5.84 -1.84 2.93
C ILE A 14 -5.59 -2.35 4.34
N GLU A 15 -6.66 -2.55 5.11
CA GLU A 15 -6.55 -3.05 6.48
C GLU A 15 -5.85 -4.41 6.50
N GLY A 16 -4.89 -4.59 7.42
CA GLY A 16 -4.08 -5.80 7.53
C GLY A 16 -2.95 -5.94 6.50
N ILE A 17 -2.81 -5.03 5.53
CA ILE A 17 -1.73 -5.05 4.53
C ILE A 17 -0.85 -3.81 4.68
N LEU A 18 0.36 -3.99 5.20
CA LEU A 18 1.33 -2.91 5.48
C LEU A 18 2.08 -2.43 4.23
N HIS A 19 1.36 -2.17 3.14
CA HIS A 19 1.92 -1.71 1.88
C HIS A 19 0.92 -0.78 1.17
N PRO A 20 0.83 0.50 1.57
CA PRO A 20 -0.02 1.47 0.87
C PRO A 20 0.46 1.71 -0.57
N VAL A 21 -0.44 2.23 -1.41
CA VAL A 21 -0.11 2.73 -2.75
C VAL A 21 -0.59 4.17 -2.90
N ARG A 22 -0.07 4.90 -3.90
CA ARG A 22 -0.49 6.28 -4.18
C ARG A 22 -1.19 6.40 -5.53
N SER A 23 -2.15 7.32 -5.63
CA SER A 23 -2.75 7.68 -6.92
C SER A 23 -1.77 8.49 -7.78
N VAL A 24 -1.82 8.26 -9.11
CA VAL A 24 -1.02 9.00 -10.09
C VAL A 24 -1.64 10.37 -10.40
N LEU A 25 -1.04 11.16 -11.30
CA LEU A 25 -1.51 12.50 -11.66
C LEU A 25 -2.98 12.53 -12.13
N SER A 26 -3.43 11.48 -12.81
CA SER A 26 -4.84 11.33 -13.25
C SER A 26 -5.81 10.90 -12.15
N GLY A 27 -5.35 10.71 -10.92
CA GLY A 27 -6.14 10.16 -9.82
C GLY A 27 -6.36 8.65 -9.89
N ALA A 28 -5.90 7.99 -10.96
CA ALA A 28 -5.93 6.54 -11.07
C ALA A 28 -4.98 5.88 -10.06
N TYR A 29 -5.32 4.66 -9.64
CA TYR A 29 -4.48 3.83 -8.79
C TYR A 29 -4.70 2.36 -9.15
N TRP A 30 -3.72 1.51 -8.83
CA TRP A 30 -3.83 0.07 -8.98
C TRP A 30 -3.28 -0.62 -7.75
N ARG A 31 -4.03 -1.59 -7.23
CA ARG A 31 -3.59 -2.46 -6.13
C ARG A 31 -3.91 -3.90 -6.50
N LEU A 32 -2.87 -4.73 -6.60
CA LEU A 32 -3.02 -6.18 -6.76
C LEU A 32 -3.37 -6.79 -5.40
N LEU A 33 -4.46 -7.54 -5.37
CA LEU A 33 -4.97 -8.23 -4.19
C LEU A 33 -5.36 -9.65 -4.60
N LEU A 34 -5.17 -10.60 -3.68
CA LEU A 34 -5.74 -11.93 -3.82
C LEU A 34 -7.26 -11.87 -3.66
N PRO A 35 -8.00 -12.92 -4.04
CA PRO A 35 -9.43 -13.01 -3.73
C PRO A 35 -9.69 -12.89 -2.24
N GLY A 36 -10.67 -12.07 -1.86
CA GLY A 36 -10.98 -11.82 -0.46
C GLY A 36 -11.88 -10.61 -0.26
N LEU A 37 -12.27 -10.39 1.00
CA LEU A 37 -13.00 -9.22 1.45
C LEU A 37 -12.03 -8.24 2.09
N TYR A 38 -12.06 -6.99 1.62
CA TYR A 38 -11.14 -5.97 2.07
C TYR A 38 -11.87 -4.73 2.59
N LYS A 39 -11.22 -4.06 3.53
CA LYS A 39 -11.52 -2.69 3.95
C LYS A 39 -10.45 -1.78 3.38
N VAL A 40 -10.86 -0.82 2.57
CA VAL A 40 -9.97 0.08 1.83
C VAL A 40 -10.25 1.51 2.27
N THR A 41 -9.21 2.20 2.72
CA THR A 41 -9.25 3.60 3.15
C THR A 41 -8.41 4.44 2.21
N VAL A 42 -8.95 5.55 1.73
CA VAL A 42 -8.23 6.53 0.92
C VAL A 42 -8.12 7.85 1.67
N THR A 43 -6.92 8.41 1.75
CA THR A 43 -6.64 9.71 2.36
C THR A 43 -5.91 10.62 1.38
N ALA A 44 -6.16 11.93 1.43
CA ALA A 44 -5.48 12.91 0.61
C ALA A 44 -5.43 14.26 1.34
N SER A 45 -4.38 15.05 1.09
CA SER A 45 -4.24 16.38 1.71
C SER A 45 -5.40 17.29 1.31
N GLY A 46 -6.05 17.94 2.29
CA GLY A 46 -7.21 18.81 2.06
C GLY A 46 -8.54 18.09 1.85
N TYR A 47 -8.57 16.76 2.01
CA TYR A 47 -9.78 15.94 1.89
C TYR A 47 -10.02 15.07 3.13
N LEU A 48 -11.29 14.85 3.45
CA LEU A 48 -11.68 13.91 4.49
C LEU A 48 -11.40 12.47 4.01
N PRO A 49 -10.86 11.60 4.88
CA PRO A 49 -10.61 10.22 4.52
C PRO A 49 -11.92 9.49 4.23
N GLN A 50 -11.93 8.62 3.21
CA GLN A 50 -13.08 7.79 2.88
C GLN A 50 -12.71 6.31 2.99
N THR A 51 -13.55 5.54 3.68
CA THR A 51 -13.39 4.09 3.83
C THR A 51 -14.53 3.37 3.13
N LYS A 52 -14.18 2.35 2.34
CA LYS A 52 -15.13 1.38 1.78
C LYS A 52 -14.89 0.01 2.42
N TYR A 53 -15.98 -0.58 2.91
CA TYR A 53 -16.00 -1.88 3.56
C TYR A 53 -16.44 -2.96 2.57
N ASN A 54 -16.10 -4.21 2.90
CA ASN A 54 -16.57 -5.41 2.19
C ASN A 54 -16.30 -5.37 0.68
N VAL A 55 -15.15 -4.81 0.29
CA VAL A 55 -14.69 -4.81 -1.11
C VAL A 55 -14.32 -6.25 -1.48
N ASN A 56 -15.18 -6.89 -2.27
CA ASN A 56 -15.05 -8.29 -2.64
C ASN A 56 -14.21 -8.44 -3.91
N VAL A 57 -12.95 -8.84 -3.76
CA VAL A 57 -12.04 -9.15 -4.86
C VAL A 57 -12.19 -10.63 -5.22
N THR A 58 -12.32 -10.94 -6.50
CA THR A 58 -12.45 -12.32 -6.99
C THR A 58 -11.61 -12.53 -8.25
N ASN A 59 -11.19 -13.78 -8.48
CA ASN A 59 -10.50 -14.17 -9.73
C ASN A 59 -11.47 -14.60 -10.85
N LYS A 60 -12.77 -14.39 -10.69
CA LYS A 60 -13.78 -14.86 -11.66
C LYS A 60 -13.76 -14.05 -12.96
N ASN A 61 -13.34 -12.80 -12.90
CA ASN A 61 -13.27 -11.92 -14.06
C ASN A 61 -11.81 -11.75 -14.49
N ILE A 62 -11.44 -12.40 -15.60
CA ILE A 62 -10.08 -12.31 -16.17
C ILE A 62 -9.95 -11.20 -17.22
N THR A 63 -11.07 -10.61 -17.66
CA THR A 63 -11.05 -9.60 -18.72
C THR A 63 -10.97 -8.18 -18.17
N ASN A 64 -11.48 -7.94 -16.95
CA ASN A 64 -11.44 -6.62 -16.32
C ASN A 64 -11.13 -6.73 -14.82
N ALA A 65 -10.34 -5.77 -14.33
CA ALA A 65 -10.12 -5.58 -12.90
C ALA A 65 -11.37 -5.01 -12.21
N LEU A 66 -11.52 -5.28 -10.91
CA LEU A 66 -12.54 -4.62 -10.09
C LEU A 66 -12.26 -3.12 -10.04
N ARG A 67 -13.19 -2.31 -10.55
CA ARG A 67 -13.12 -0.85 -10.45
C ARG A 67 -13.71 -0.39 -9.12
N LEU A 68 -12.95 0.43 -8.39
CA LEU A 68 -13.36 0.99 -7.10
C LEU A 68 -13.02 2.49 -7.07
N ASP A 69 -14.02 3.34 -7.26
CA ASP A 69 -13.83 4.80 -7.28
C ASP A 69 -14.07 5.38 -5.87
N PHE A 70 -13.35 6.43 -5.49
CA PHE A 70 -13.56 7.18 -4.24
C PHE A 70 -13.90 8.64 -4.57
N ASP A 71 -14.93 9.18 -3.93
CA ASP A 71 -15.41 10.55 -4.11
C ASP A 71 -15.11 11.33 -2.81
N LEU A 72 -13.84 11.70 -2.64
CA LEU A 72 -13.38 12.37 -1.43
C LEU A 72 -14.02 13.74 -1.30
N GLN A 73 -14.49 14.04 -0.08
CA GLN A 73 -15.09 15.34 0.22
C GLN A 73 -14.01 16.33 0.65
N PRO A 74 -14.01 17.57 0.13
CA PRO A 74 -13.13 18.62 0.61
C PRO A 74 -13.30 18.82 2.11
N GLY A 75 -12.19 18.96 2.80
CA GLY A 75 -12.16 19.14 4.24
C GLY A 75 -10.81 18.70 4.77
N SER A 76 -10.17 19.55 5.54
CA SER A 76 -9.18 19.10 6.50
C SER A 76 -9.91 18.42 7.64
N VAL A 77 -9.33 17.37 8.22
CA VAL A 77 -9.63 17.08 9.62
C VAL A 77 -9.10 18.29 10.39
N ASP A 78 -9.98 19.26 10.66
CA ASP A 78 -9.65 20.45 11.43
C ASP A 78 -9.31 20.01 12.85
N VAL A 79 -8.02 19.96 13.14
CA VAL A 79 -7.56 19.97 14.52
C VAL A 79 -7.55 21.43 14.95
N SER A 80 -8.72 21.97 15.27
CA SER A 80 -8.86 23.30 15.89
C SER A 80 -8.28 23.24 17.30
N ILE A 81 -7.02 23.67 17.44
CA ILE A 81 -6.42 23.99 18.75
C ILE A 81 -7.04 25.32 19.19
N SER A 82 -8.15 25.28 19.93
CA SER A 82 -8.47 26.39 20.83
C SER A 82 -7.49 26.31 21.99
N ASN A 83 -6.79 27.41 22.27
CA ASN A 83 -5.89 27.53 23.42
C ASN A 83 -6.72 27.55 24.71
N GLN A 84 -7.23 26.39 25.10
CA GLN A 84 -7.43 25.88 26.45
C GLN A 84 -7.32 24.35 26.51
N ASP A 85 -6.82 23.68 25.46
CA ASP A 85 -6.35 22.29 25.57
C ASP A 85 -5.36 21.96 24.43
N THR A 86 -4.06 22.16 24.66
CA THR A 86 -2.96 22.00 23.69
C THR A 86 -2.65 20.54 23.32
N THR A 87 -3.63 19.64 23.39
CA THR A 87 -3.39 18.19 23.38
C THR A 87 -3.73 17.53 22.05
N SER A 88 -4.35 18.16 21.05
CA SER A 88 -4.88 17.40 19.89
C SER A 88 -4.06 17.38 18.58
N THR A 89 -3.15 18.34 18.34
CA THR A 89 -2.14 18.21 17.25
C THR A 89 -0.91 17.45 17.70
N ASN A 90 -0.53 17.64 18.98
CA ASN A 90 0.46 16.78 19.63
C ASN A 90 -0.06 15.34 19.69
N LYS A 91 -1.35 15.08 19.95
CA LYS A 91 -1.91 13.72 19.93
C LYS A 91 -1.72 12.96 18.63
N ILE A 92 -1.72 13.55 17.44
CA ILE A 92 -1.61 12.76 16.20
C ILE A 92 -0.15 12.40 15.90
N TYR A 93 0.78 13.34 16.05
CA TYR A 93 2.22 13.04 16.00
C TYR A 93 2.66 12.15 17.18
N ASP A 94 2.04 12.32 18.35
CA ASP A 94 2.20 11.44 19.52
C ASP A 94 1.59 10.07 19.26
N THR A 95 0.42 9.94 18.62
CA THR A 95 -0.22 8.64 18.35
C THR A 95 0.52 7.87 17.25
N LEU A 96 0.98 8.55 16.20
CA LEU A 96 1.84 7.95 15.16
C LEU A 96 3.21 7.57 15.75
N SER A 97 3.81 8.44 16.56
CA SER A 97 5.07 8.13 17.24
C SER A 97 4.90 7.08 18.34
N ASP A 98 3.75 6.97 19.00
CA ASP A 98 3.40 5.96 20.01
C ASP A 98 3.16 4.60 19.37
N TYR A 99 2.49 4.57 18.22
CA TYR A 99 2.32 3.36 17.43
C TYR A 99 3.68 2.85 16.93
N SER A 100 4.54 3.76 16.47
CA SER A 100 5.94 3.44 16.12
C SER A 100 6.82 3.12 17.33
N ARG A 101 6.61 3.75 18.50
CA ARG A 101 7.29 3.41 19.78
C ARG A 101 6.92 2.01 20.24
N LYS A 102 5.68 1.59 20.02
CA LYS A 102 5.15 0.28 20.44
C LYS A 102 5.60 -0.88 19.54
N LEU A 103 6.12 -0.58 18.34
CA LEU A 103 6.51 -1.55 17.31
C LEU A 103 8.02 -1.52 16.95
N MET A 104 8.91 -1.43 17.95
CA MET A 104 10.36 -1.79 17.86
C MET A 104 11.38 -0.63 17.74
N SER A 105 12.67 -1.03 17.75
CA SER A 105 13.86 -0.30 18.20
C SER A 105 14.22 0.99 17.43
N SER A 106 15.05 1.82 18.06
CA SER A 106 15.38 3.17 17.62
C SER A 106 15.97 3.28 16.21
N ASP A 107 16.71 2.27 15.75
CA ASP A 107 17.39 2.30 14.46
C ASP A 107 16.44 2.13 13.26
N SER A 108 15.30 1.46 13.46
CA SER A 108 14.29 1.26 12.39
C SER A 108 13.36 2.48 12.20
N ARG A 109 13.49 3.51 13.05
CA ARG A 109 12.63 4.71 13.00
C ARG A 109 12.90 5.56 11.76
N ASP A 110 14.17 5.83 11.48
CA ASP A 110 14.59 6.71 10.39
C ASP A 110 14.38 6.04 9.03
N GLU A 111 14.52 4.72 8.97
CA GLU A 111 14.29 3.94 7.75
C GLU A 111 12.81 3.89 7.37
N ILE A 112 11.89 3.81 8.34
CA ILE A 112 10.44 3.86 8.08
C ILE A 112 10.00 5.26 7.64
N LEU A 113 10.52 6.32 8.27
CA LEU A 113 10.23 7.69 7.82
C LEU A 113 10.75 7.92 6.41
N LYS A 114 11.91 7.34 6.06
CA LYS A 114 12.46 7.38 4.70
C LYS A 114 11.56 6.66 3.68
N ILE A 115 11.02 5.48 4.02
CA ILE A 115 10.05 4.74 3.19
C ILE A 115 8.74 5.51 2.99
N LEU A 116 8.29 6.26 4.00
CA LEU A 116 7.00 6.96 3.98
C LEU A 116 7.07 8.34 3.28
N ILE A 117 8.26 8.95 3.24
CA ILE A 117 8.47 10.34 2.82
C ILE A 117 9.24 10.44 1.50
N GLU A 118 10.17 9.53 1.19
CA GLU A 118 10.95 9.60 -0.06
C GLU A 118 10.24 8.87 -1.22
N PRO A 119 10.03 9.51 -2.38
CA PRO A 119 9.84 8.77 -3.62
C PRO A 119 11.10 7.93 -3.79
N THR A 120 10.96 6.60 -3.76
CA THR A 120 12.11 5.71 -3.92
C THR A 120 12.63 5.90 -5.33
N ASP A 121 13.68 6.70 -5.47
CA ASP A 121 14.37 6.99 -6.73
C ASP A 121 15.16 5.75 -7.15
N LYS A 122 14.43 4.76 -7.68
CA LYS A 122 14.80 3.79 -8.72
C LYS A 122 13.79 2.65 -8.75
N PHE A 123 12.59 2.93 -9.25
CA PHE A 123 11.81 1.88 -9.92
C PHE A 123 12.53 1.56 -11.24
N GLN A 124 13.50 0.63 -11.19
CA GLN A 124 14.06 0.06 -12.41
C GLN A 124 13.07 -0.97 -12.93
N TYR A 125 12.64 -0.80 -14.18
CA TYR A 125 11.87 -1.83 -14.86
C TYR A 125 12.76 -3.04 -15.09
N HIS A 126 12.56 -4.09 -14.30
CA HIS A 126 13.20 -5.37 -14.54
C HIS A 126 12.47 -6.08 -15.66
N ASN A 127 13.22 -6.54 -16.66
CA ASN A 127 12.68 -7.51 -17.60
C ASN A 127 12.39 -8.83 -16.87
N TYR A 128 11.67 -9.73 -17.53
CA TYR A 128 11.26 -11.00 -16.93
C TYR A 128 12.43 -11.79 -16.35
N GLU A 129 13.52 -11.93 -17.10
CA GLU A 129 14.69 -12.71 -16.70
C GLU A 129 15.38 -12.11 -15.48
N SER A 130 15.58 -10.79 -15.47
CA SER A 130 16.14 -10.06 -14.32
C SER A 130 15.29 -10.26 -13.07
N MET A 131 13.96 -10.21 -13.17
CA MET A 131 13.07 -10.42 -12.04
C MET A 131 13.13 -11.87 -11.53
N VAL A 132 13.11 -12.86 -12.43
CA VAL A 132 13.21 -14.28 -12.06
C VAL A 132 14.53 -14.57 -11.36
N ASN A 133 15.63 -14.05 -11.87
CA ASN A 133 16.94 -14.20 -11.24
C ASN A 133 16.93 -13.56 -9.85
N LYS A 134 16.31 -12.39 -9.70
CA LYS A 134 16.25 -11.73 -8.39
C LYS A 134 15.44 -12.51 -7.35
N LEU A 135 14.32 -13.11 -7.76
CA LEU A 135 13.50 -13.96 -6.87
C LEU A 135 14.27 -15.22 -6.44
N LYS A 136 15.02 -15.83 -7.36
CA LYS A 136 15.86 -16.99 -7.06
C LYS A 136 17.02 -16.64 -6.13
N GLU A 137 17.69 -15.52 -6.37
CA GLU A 137 18.76 -15.00 -5.49
C GLU A 137 18.25 -14.81 -4.06
N LEU A 138 17.11 -14.14 -3.89
CA LEU A 138 16.50 -13.93 -2.57
C LEU A 138 16.15 -15.25 -1.89
N ASN A 139 15.60 -16.21 -2.65
CA ASN A 139 15.25 -17.53 -2.14
C ASN A 139 16.48 -18.34 -1.69
N GLN A 140 17.59 -18.17 -2.41
CA GLN A 140 18.86 -18.81 -2.08
C GLN A 140 19.54 -18.13 -0.88
N GLN A 141 19.40 -16.81 -0.74
CA GLN A 141 20.01 -16.05 0.34
C GLN A 141 19.28 -16.23 1.68
N TYR A 142 17.96 -16.46 1.65
CA TYR A 142 17.12 -16.57 2.86
C TYR A 142 16.22 -17.82 2.88
N PRO A 143 16.74 -19.04 2.64
CA PRO A 143 15.95 -20.24 2.36
C PRO A 143 15.01 -20.67 3.50
N ASN A 144 15.31 -20.26 4.73
CA ASN A 144 14.50 -20.62 5.90
C ASN A 144 13.24 -19.77 6.04
N ILE A 145 13.18 -18.62 5.36
CA ILE A 145 12.07 -17.69 5.46
C ILE A 145 11.45 -17.31 4.12
N THR A 146 11.93 -17.92 3.03
CA THR A 146 11.42 -17.63 1.69
C THR A 146 11.13 -18.91 0.94
N SER A 147 10.03 -18.89 0.17
CA SER A 147 9.71 -19.94 -0.79
C SER A 147 9.28 -19.30 -2.10
N ILE A 148 9.71 -19.86 -3.24
CA ILE A 148 9.29 -19.41 -4.57
C ILE A 148 8.53 -20.51 -5.31
N TYR A 149 7.46 -20.14 -6.01
CA TYR A 149 6.73 -21.07 -6.88
C TYR A 149 6.05 -20.34 -8.03
N SER A 150 5.74 -21.09 -9.09
CA SER A 150 4.98 -20.61 -10.23
C SER A 150 3.49 -20.78 -9.97
N ILE A 151 2.69 -19.73 -10.19
CA ILE A 151 1.22 -19.78 -10.13
C ILE A 151 0.57 -20.04 -11.50
N GLY A 152 1.38 -20.36 -12.52
CA GLY A 152 0.92 -20.64 -13.87
C GLY A 152 1.73 -19.89 -14.93
N LYS A 153 1.23 -19.92 -16.17
CA LYS A 153 1.89 -19.29 -17.32
C LYS A 153 1.22 -17.97 -17.71
N SER A 154 2.02 -16.99 -18.11
CA SER A 154 1.56 -15.77 -18.80
C SER A 154 1.05 -16.08 -20.21
N VAL A 155 0.45 -15.09 -20.88
CA VAL A 155 0.05 -15.19 -22.30
C VAL A 155 1.22 -15.51 -23.23
N GLU A 156 2.43 -15.04 -22.88
CA GLU A 156 3.69 -15.37 -23.57
C GLU A 156 4.33 -16.70 -23.11
N LYS A 157 3.57 -17.57 -22.42
CA LYS A 157 4.01 -18.89 -21.91
C LYS A 157 5.18 -18.87 -20.91
N ARG A 158 5.38 -17.76 -20.18
CA ARG A 158 6.40 -17.64 -19.13
C ARG A 158 5.81 -17.91 -17.74
N ASP A 159 6.57 -18.50 -16.82
CA ASP A 159 6.10 -18.73 -15.44
C ASP A 159 5.84 -17.41 -14.70
N LEU A 160 4.70 -17.31 -14.06
CA LEU A 160 4.37 -16.22 -13.13
C LEU A 160 4.89 -16.61 -11.75
N TRP A 161 6.06 -16.09 -11.40
CA TRP A 161 6.73 -16.41 -10.14
C TRP A 161 6.19 -15.57 -8.99
N VAL A 162 5.91 -16.25 -7.87
CA VAL A 162 5.56 -15.65 -6.58
C VAL A 162 6.66 -16.02 -5.58
N ILE A 163 7.02 -15.07 -4.72
CA ILE A 163 7.83 -15.32 -3.52
C ILE A 163 6.97 -15.13 -2.29
N ILE A 164 7.01 -16.09 -1.38
CA ILE A 164 6.48 -15.99 -0.02
C ILE A 164 7.65 -15.63 0.88
N ILE A 165 7.40 -14.74 1.84
CA ILE A 165 8.31 -14.46 2.94
C ILE A 165 7.55 -14.78 4.24
N SER A 166 7.98 -15.81 4.97
CA SER A 166 7.30 -16.37 6.15
C SER A 166 8.31 -17.07 7.06
N ASP A 167 8.14 -16.97 8.38
CA ASP A 167 8.90 -17.77 9.36
C ASP A 167 8.42 -19.25 9.46
N GLN A 168 7.36 -19.58 8.72
CA GLN A 168 6.87 -20.93 8.48
C GLN A 168 6.81 -21.17 6.96
N PRO A 169 7.92 -21.64 6.34
CA PRO A 169 7.91 -22.01 4.93
C PRO A 169 7.00 -23.25 4.70
N LEU A 170 6.27 -23.25 3.59
CA LEU A 170 5.40 -24.36 3.14
C LEU A 170 6.17 -25.64 2.84
#